data_AF-A0A9E2RCY1-F1
#
_entry.id   AF-A0A9E2RCY1-F1
#
_cell.length_a   1.000
_cell.length_b   1.000
_cell.length_c   1.000
_cell.angle_alpha   90.00
_cell.angle_beta   90.00
_cell.angle_gamma   90.00
#
_symmetry.space_group_name_H-M   'P 1'
#
loop_
_entity.id
_entity.type
_entity.pdbx_description
1 polymer ?
#
loop_
_entity_poly.entity_id
_entity_poly.type
_entity_poly.pdbx_seq_one_letter_code
_entity_poly.pdbx_strand_id
1 'polypeptide(L)'
;MISHKSRCGVLAAFPLAALLGLIGCSGVAATQVESTLASNGSADDHMAAATLYQSKAEQLAAEADRYEAEASKIGPHEDPKGYRRGGLTTVAREKRNAAGHMQELYVVHLEKALTMYGMKKPE
;
A
#
# COMPACT_ATOMS: atom_id res chain seq x y z
N MET A 1 -5.97 -64.98 -26.75
CA MET A 1 -6.37 -63.80 -27.56
C MET A 1 -6.96 -62.80 -26.57
N ILE A 2 -6.44 -61.60 -26.28
CA ILE A 2 -5.52 -60.62 -26.89
C ILE A 2 -4.86 -59.90 -25.68
N SER A 3 -3.59 -60.12 -25.32
CA SER A 3 -2.40 -59.31 -25.64
C SER A 3 -2.64 -57.81 -25.84
N HIS A 4 -2.15 -56.94 -24.96
CA HIS A 4 -1.17 -55.90 -25.32
C HIS A 4 -0.42 -55.38 -24.08
N LYS A 5 0.88 -55.23 -24.29
CA LYS A 5 1.98 -54.86 -23.39
C LYS A 5 2.15 -53.33 -23.33
N SER A 6 3.02 -52.92 -22.40
CA SER A 6 3.81 -51.66 -22.33
C SER A 6 3.20 -50.50 -21.55
N ARG A 7 3.94 -49.69 -20.80
CA ARG A 7 5.27 -49.68 -20.15
C ARG A 7 5.42 -48.23 -19.61
N CYS A 8 6.27 -48.04 -18.60
CA CYS A 8 6.76 -46.74 -18.11
C CYS A 8 5.72 -45.88 -17.37
N GLY A 9 6.04 -45.19 -16.28
CA GLY A 9 7.32 -44.94 -15.66
C GLY A 9 7.13 -44.53 -14.20
N VAL A 10 8.20 -44.76 -13.45
CA VAL A 10 8.40 -44.38 -12.06
C VAL A 10 8.10 -42.90 -11.87
N LEU A 11 7.00 -42.55 -11.20
CA LEU A 11 6.83 -41.22 -10.61
C LEU A 11 7.44 -41.26 -9.21
N ALA A 12 8.74 -40.99 -9.20
CA ALA A 12 9.51 -40.72 -8.02
C ALA A 12 9.13 -39.35 -7.40
N ALA A 13 9.28 -39.31 -6.07
CA ALA A 13 9.57 -38.15 -5.22
C ALA A 13 8.50 -37.04 -5.14
N PHE A 14 7.75 -37.00 -4.04
CA PHE A 14 8.04 -36.22 -2.82
C PHE A 14 7.93 -34.69 -3.01
N PRO A 15 7.25 -34.01 -2.07
CA PRO A 15 6.51 -32.79 -2.32
C PRO A 15 7.43 -31.57 -2.41
N LEU A 16 7.14 -30.67 -3.34
CA LEU A 16 7.65 -29.30 -3.35
C LEU A 16 7.09 -28.52 -2.13
N ALA A 17 7.61 -28.82 -0.95
CA ALA A 17 7.57 -27.95 0.22
C ALA A 17 8.82 -27.05 0.16
N ALA A 18 8.80 -26.02 -0.68
CA ALA A 18 9.86 -25.01 -0.75
C ALA A 18 9.38 -23.67 -1.35
N LEU A 19 8.18 -23.21 -0.97
CA LEU A 19 7.71 -21.84 -1.22
C LEU A 19 7.37 -21.11 0.09
N LEU A 20 8.19 -21.35 1.13
CA LEU A 20 8.24 -20.51 2.32
C LEU A 20 9.47 -19.62 2.19
N GLY A 21 9.27 -18.42 1.66
CA GLY A 21 10.35 -17.44 1.51
C GLY A 21 10.00 -16.20 0.70
N LEU A 22 8.76 -15.70 0.79
CA LEU A 22 8.40 -14.36 0.27
C LEU A 22 7.54 -13.64 1.31
N ILE A 23 8.15 -13.35 2.47
CA ILE A 23 7.73 -12.22 3.30
C ILE A 23 8.75 -11.13 3.02
N GLY A 24 8.36 -10.13 2.23
CA GLY A 24 9.17 -8.94 2.02
C GLY A 24 8.99 -8.33 0.63
N CYS A 25 8.54 -7.08 0.60
CA CYS A 25 8.49 -6.18 -0.56
C CYS A 25 7.34 -6.33 -1.58
N SER A 26 6.10 -6.40 -1.11
CA SER A 26 4.93 -6.00 -1.91
C SER A 26 4.75 -4.46 -1.99
N GLY A 27 5.85 -3.71 -2.13
CA GLY A 27 5.84 -2.24 -2.19
C GLY A 27 6.30 -1.65 -3.52
N VAL A 28 6.99 -2.43 -4.36
CA VAL A 28 7.68 -1.89 -5.56
C VAL A 28 6.81 -1.98 -6.81
N ALA A 29 5.92 -2.97 -6.92
CA ALA A 29 5.11 -3.14 -8.13
C ALA A 29 3.93 -2.15 -8.25
N ALA A 30 3.28 -1.79 -7.13
CA ALA A 30 2.14 -0.86 -7.18
C ALA A 30 2.59 0.60 -7.36
N THR A 31 3.66 1.01 -6.69
CA THR A 31 4.25 2.35 -6.80
C THR A 31 4.87 2.60 -8.18
N GLN A 32 5.41 1.56 -8.82
CA GLN A 32 6.00 1.70 -10.15
C GLN A 32 4.92 1.86 -11.24
N VAL A 33 3.76 1.21 -11.11
CA VAL A 33 2.67 1.37 -12.07
C VAL A 33 1.95 2.72 -11.90
N GLU A 34 1.70 3.17 -10.67
CA GLU A 34 1.18 4.54 -10.44
C GLU A 34 2.18 5.62 -10.89
N SER A 35 3.48 5.48 -10.60
CA SER A 35 4.47 6.49 -11.02
C SER A 35 4.71 6.54 -12.53
N THR A 36 4.59 5.40 -13.24
CA THR A 36 4.77 5.37 -14.70
C THR A 36 3.58 6.01 -15.42
N LEU A 37 2.35 5.80 -14.94
CA LEU A 37 1.17 6.46 -15.50
C LEU A 37 1.16 7.96 -15.16
N ALA A 38 1.60 8.30 -13.95
CA ALA A 38 1.61 9.69 -13.50
C ALA A 38 2.80 10.51 -14.03
N SER A 39 3.83 9.92 -14.64
CA SER A 39 4.94 10.68 -15.26
C SER A 39 4.55 11.36 -16.58
N ASN A 40 3.60 10.78 -17.33
CA ASN A 40 3.21 11.23 -18.68
C ASN A 40 1.77 11.75 -18.75
N GLY A 41 1.11 11.93 -17.59
CA GLY A 41 -0.25 12.44 -17.51
C GLY A 41 -0.37 13.91 -17.93
N SER A 42 -1.58 14.30 -18.30
CA SER A 42 -1.92 15.71 -18.53
C SER A 42 -1.96 16.50 -17.21
N ALA A 43 -1.99 17.84 -17.30
CA ALA A 43 -2.14 18.70 -16.12
C ALA A 43 -3.39 18.34 -15.29
N ASP A 44 -4.49 17.97 -15.97
CA ASP A 44 -5.75 17.59 -15.33
C ASP A 44 -5.61 16.23 -14.61
N ASP A 45 -4.88 15.28 -15.19
CA ASP A 45 -4.59 13.98 -14.55
C ASP A 45 -3.76 14.16 -13.28
N HIS A 46 -2.74 15.03 -13.33
CA HIS A 46 -1.96 15.39 -12.15
C HIS A 46 -2.81 16.06 -11.07
N MET A 47 -3.73 16.95 -11.44
CA MET A 47 -4.65 17.59 -10.48
C MET A 47 -5.62 16.58 -9.85
N ALA A 48 -6.13 15.64 -10.64
CA ALA A 48 -6.98 14.56 -10.15
C ALA A 48 -6.21 13.64 -9.18
N ALA A 49 -4.98 13.26 -9.52
CA ALA A 49 -4.11 12.47 -8.67
C ALA A 49 -3.80 13.20 -7.34
N ALA A 50 -3.49 14.49 -7.39
CA ALA A 50 -3.27 15.31 -6.19
C ALA A 50 -4.51 15.27 -5.28
N THR A 51 -5.70 15.52 -5.83
CA THR A 51 -6.95 15.48 -5.07
C THR A 51 -7.21 14.12 -4.43
N LEU A 52 -6.92 13.02 -5.15
CA LEU A 52 -7.04 11.67 -4.62
C LEU A 52 -6.09 11.43 -3.45
N TYR A 53 -4.82 11.80 -3.58
CA TYR A 53 -3.83 11.61 -2.53
C TYR A 53 -4.12 12.48 -1.30
N GLN A 54 -4.60 13.71 -1.48
CA GLN A 54 -5.06 14.55 -0.38
C GLN A 54 -6.20 13.89 0.39
N SER A 55 -7.24 13.44 -0.31
CA SER A 55 -8.37 12.74 0.32
C SER A 55 -7.92 11.49 1.06
N LYS A 56 -6.96 10.74 0.50
CA LYS A 56 -6.40 9.56 1.15
C LYS A 56 -5.59 9.89 2.40
N ALA A 57 -4.80 10.97 2.37
CA ALA A 57 -4.04 11.45 3.51
C ALA A 57 -4.98 11.80 4.69
N GLU A 58 -6.06 12.53 4.41
CA GLU A 58 -7.07 12.89 5.41
C GLU A 58 -7.77 11.67 6.00
N GLN A 59 -8.16 10.70 5.14
CA GLN A 59 -8.76 9.45 5.61
C GLN A 59 -7.83 8.68 6.55
N LEU A 60 -6.55 8.53 6.17
CA LEU A 60 -5.56 7.80 6.98
C LEU A 60 -5.25 8.52 8.29
N ALA A 61 -5.19 9.86 8.28
CA ALA A 61 -5.02 10.65 9.50
C ALA A 61 -6.20 10.45 10.46
N ALA A 62 -7.44 10.51 9.95
CA ALA A 62 -8.63 10.25 10.74
C ALA A 62 -8.67 8.82 11.30
N GLU A 63 -8.22 7.82 10.54
CA GLU A 63 -8.08 6.44 11.03
C GLU A 63 -7.05 6.35 12.16
N ALA A 64 -5.90 7.02 12.02
CA ALA A 64 -4.89 7.06 13.08
C ALA A 64 -5.47 7.64 14.38
N ASP A 65 -6.19 8.76 14.30
CA ASP A 65 -6.79 9.40 15.45
C ASP A 65 -7.84 8.53 16.14
N ARG A 66 -8.60 7.73 15.38
CA ARG A 66 -9.52 6.72 15.94
C ARG A 66 -8.79 5.67 16.76
N TYR A 67 -7.69 5.11 16.23
CA TYR A 67 -6.91 4.10 16.94
C TYR A 67 -6.25 4.65 18.20
N GLU A 68 -5.78 5.91 18.20
CA GLU A 68 -5.29 6.55 19.42
C GLU A 68 -6.39 6.83 20.44
N ALA A 69 -7.55 7.26 19.96
CA ALA A 69 -8.72 7.43 20.83
C ALA A 69 -9.15 6.10 21.46
N GLU A 70 -9.04 4.97 20.74
CA GLU A 70 -9.27 3.65 21.31
C GLU A 70 -8.18 3.23 22.30
N ALA A 71 -6.90 3.46 21.96
CA ALA A 71 -5.78 3.14 22.83
C ALA A 71 -5.84 3.89 24.17
N SER A 72 -6.27 5.16 24.15
CA SER A 72 -6.38 6.00 25.35
C SER A 72 -7.52 5.61 26.30
N LYS A 73 -8.54 4.90 25.79
CA LYS A 73 -9.64 4.37 26.61
C LYS A 73 -9.22 3.13 27.42
N ILE A 74 -8.14 2.45 27.02
CA ILE A 74 -7.69 1.22 27.68
C ILE A 74 -6.87 1.56 28.93
N GLY A 75 -7.51 1.36 30.08
CA GLY A 75 -6.88 1.54 31.39
C GLY A 75 -5.84 0.46 31.72
N PRO A 76 -4.95 0.73 32.68
CA PRO A 76 -3.90 -0.21 33.08
C PRO A 76 -4.43 -1.50 33.73
N HIS A 77 -5.66 -1.52 34.24
CA HIS A 77 -6.27 -2.73 34.79
C HIS A 77 -6.85 -3.64 33.70
N GLU A 78 -7.31 -3.06 32.58
CA GLU A 78 -7.84 -3.81 31.43
C GLU A 78 -6.73 -4.41 30.57
N ASP A 79 -5.58 -3.73 30.48
CA ASP A 79 -4.39 -4.20 29.78
C ASP A 79 -3.12 -3.99 30.63
N PRO A 80 -2.88 -4.83 31.65
CA PRO A 80 -1.74 -4.68 32.56
C PRO A 80 -0.39 -4.84 31.86
N LYS A 81 -0.37 -5.58 30.74
CA LYS A 81 0.84 -5.79 29.93
C LYS A 81 0.99 -4.76 28.81
N GLY A 82 -0.05 -3.99 28.52
CA GLY A 82 -0.03 -2.95 27.49
C GLY A 82 -0.02 -3.49 26.05
N TYR A 83 -0.35 -4.77 25.83
CA TYR A 83 -0.29 -5.36 24.49
C TYR A 83 -1.35 -4.79 23.56
N ARG A 84 -2.59 -4.63 24.04
CA ARG A 84 -3.69 -4.07 23.26
C ARG A 84 -3.45 -2.60 22.98
N ARG A 85 -3.09 -1.83 24.01
CA ARG A 85 -2.77 -0.39 23.88
C ARG A 85 -1.58 -0.17 22.95
N GLY A 86 -0.52 -0.98 23.08
CA GLY A 86 0.66 -0.92 22.22
C GLY A 86 0.37 -1.28 20.77
N GLY A 87 -0.47 -2.30 20.54
CA GLY A 87 -0.93 -2.68 19.20
C GLY A 87 -1.69 -1.54 18.51
N LEU A 88 -2.69 -0.96 19.18
CA LEU A 88 -3.46 0.17 18.65
C LEU A 88 -2.58 1.39 18.36
N THR A 89 -1.64 1.71 19.27
CA THR A 89 -0.67 2.80 19.08
C THR A 89 0.23 2.55 17.87
N THR A 90 0.64 1.30 17.65
CA THR A 90 1.45 0.93 16.48
C THR A 90 0.69 1.12 15.19
N VAL A 91 -0.56 0.65 15.12
CA VAL A 91 -1.44 0.84 13.96
C VAL A 91 -1.67 2.32 13.69
N ALA A 92 -1.94 3.13 14.72
CA ALA A 92 -2.09 4.58 14.55
C ALA A 92 -0.84 5.22 13.93
N ARG A 93 0.35 4.84 14.40
CA ARG A 93 1.62 5.34 13.85
C ARG A 93 1.81 4.93 12.38
N GLU A 94 1.51 3.68 12.03
CA GLU A 94 1.57 3.23 10.64
C GLU A 94 0.63 4.02 9.73
N LYS A 95 -0.59 4.28 10.21
CA LYS A 95 -1.57 5.11 9.50
C LYS A 95 -1.09 6.55 9.31
N ARG A 96 -0.47 7.17 10.31
CA ARG A 96 0.15 8.50 10.17
C ARG A 96 1.29 8.52 9.17
N ASN A 97 2.16 7.52 9.20
CA ASN A 97 3.25 7.43 8.24
C ASN A 97 2.71 7.32 6.81
N ALA A 98 1.68 6.49 6.60
CA ALA A 98 1.01 6.37 5.31
C ALA A 98 0.33 7.68 4.89
N ALA A 99 -0.33 8.40 5.83
CA ALA A 99 -0.92 9.71 5.56
C ALA A 99 0.15 10.73 5.13
N GLY A 100 1.30 10.76 5.80
CA GLY A 100 2.45 11.58 5.42
C GLY A 100 2.94 11.29 4.00
N HIS A 101 3.04 10.00 3.64
CA HIS A 101 3.44 9.62 2.29
C HIS A 101 2.44 10.06 1.22
N MET A 102 1.13 9.96 1.50
CA MET A 102 0.09 10.47 0.59
C MET A 102 0.17 12.00 0.46
N GLN A 103 0.50 12.71 1.54
CA GLN A 103 0.69 14.16 1.50
C GLN A 103 1.89 14.56 0.63
N GLU A 104 2.98 13.80 0.67
CA GLU A 104 4.14 14.02 -0.22
C GLU A 104 3.74 13.85 -1.69
N LEU A 105 3.01 12.79 -2.03
CA LEU A 105 2.51 12.56 -3.38
C LEU A 105 1.56 13.68 -3.84
N TYR A 106 0.66 14.14 -2.97
CA TYR A 106 -0.19 15.30 -3.25
C TYR A 106 0.62 16.51 -3.68
N VAL A 107 1.66 16.88 -2.92
CA VAL A 107 2.52 18.03 -3.24
C VAL A 107 3.18 17.85 -4.60
N VAL A 108 3.78 16.68 -4.86
CA VAL A 108 4.45 16.37 -6.13
C VAL A 108 3.50 16.50 -7.33
N HIS A 109 2.29 15.94 -7.23
CA HIS A 109 1.32 15.99 -8.33
C HIS A 109 0.73 17.39 -8.52
N LEU A 110 0.48 18.12 -7.43
CA LEU A 110 -0.01 19.50 -7.51
C LEU A 110 1.01 20.42 -8.19
N GLU A 111 2.28 20.37 -7.77
CA GLU A 111 3.36 21.18 -8.36
C GLU A 111 3.51 20.91 -9.86
N LYS A 112 3.42 19.63 -10.26
CA LYS A 112 3.49 19.23 -11.67
C LYS A 112 2.31 19.75 -12.49
N ALA A 113 1.08 19.66 -11.97
CA ALA A 113 -0.10 20.20 -12.61
C ALA A 113 0.01 21.72 -12.82
N LEU A 114 0.38 22.46 -11.76
CA LEU A 114 0.53 23.91 -11.81
C LEU A 114 1.61 24.36 -12.81
N THR A 115 2.73 23.63 -12.85
CA THR A 115 3.80 23.88 -13.83
C THR A 115 3.29 23.70 -15.26
N MET A 116 2.52 22.63 -15.53
CA MET A 116 1.97 22.36 -16.87
C MET A 116 0.92 23.38 -17.30
N TYR A 117 0.05 23.85 -16.39
CA TYR A 117 -0.88 24.93 -16.69
C TYR A 117 -0.16 26.23 -17.05
N GLY A 118 0.94 26.56 -16.35
CA GLY A 118 1.77 27.71 -16.70
C GLY A 118 2.50 27.59 -18.05
N MET A 119 2.71 26.36 -18.52
CA MET A 119 3.33 26.06 -19.82
C MET A 119 2.32 26.03 -20.99
N LYS A 120 1.01 25.89 -20.73
CA LYS A 120 -0.04 26.10 -21.72
C LYS A 120 -0.25 27.61 -21.96
N LYS A 121 0.72 28.29 -22.59
CA LYS A 121 0.44 29.56 -23.27
C LYS A 121 -0.33 29.25 -24.56
N PRO A 122 -1.40 30.00 -24.88
CA PRO A 122 -2.14 29.81 -26.12
C PRO A 122 -1.25 30.21 -27.31
N GLU A 123 -1.27 29.39 -28.36
CA GLU A 123 -0.92 29.82 -29.73
C GLU A 123 -2.03 30.70 -30.30
#